data_AF-A0A7C4GCG6-F1
#
_entry.id   AF-A0A7C4GCG6-F1
#
_cell.length_a   1.000
_cell.length_b   1.000
_cell.length_c   1.000
_cell.angle_alpha   90.00
_cell.angle_beta   90.00
_cell.angle_gamma   90.00
#
_symmetry.space_group_name_H-M   'P 1'
#
loop_
_entity.id
_entity.type
_entity.pdbx_description
1 polymer ?
#
loop_
_entity_poly.entity_id
_entity_poly.type
_entity_poly.pdbx_seq_one_letter_code
_entity_poly.pdbx_strand_id
1 'polypeptide(L)'
;MDTPLEFIKDVVEIKIPYHVEQYFRSLLSKIFGLQPQLIEEKDYELDLALFKFNDLKLIGEVKWRDHVSVGEIKSIEDKMSRFKDVKKILIVPDEKVLERFPEGIEVWDINTVLRLILES
;
A
#
# COMPACT_ATOMS: atom_id res chain seq x y z
N MET A 1 -35.75 10.43 -1.60
CA MET A 1 -35.25 9.08 -1.89
C MET A 1 -34.04 8.91 -1.01
N ASP A 2 -34.13 8.04 -0.01
CA ASP A 2 -32.99 7.74 0.84
C ASP A 2 -32.17 6.64 0.17
N THR A 3 -30.86 6.85 0.09
CA THR A 3 -29.94 5.83 -0.43
C THR A 3 -29.93 4.65 0.55
N PRO A 4 -30.11 3.40 0.08
CA PRO A 4 -30.05 2.23 0.95
C PRO A 4 -28.71 2.12 1.69
N LEU A 5 -28.74 1.68 2.94
CA LEU A 5 -27.54 1.57 3.77
C LEU A 5 -26.54 0.57 3.18
N GLU A 6 -27.03 -0.53 2.61
CA GLU A 6 -26.22 -1.54 1.92
C GLU A 6 -25.42 -0.91 0.77
N PHE A 7 -26.07 -0.09 -0.05
CA PHE A 7 -25.39 0.62 -1.14
C PHE A 7 -24.29 1.56 -0.61
N ILE A 8 -24.54 2.26 0.50
CA ILE A 8 -23.53 3.13 1.13
C ILE A 8 -22.32 2.28 1.59
N LYS A 9 -22.56 1.12 2.20
CA LYS A 9 -21.48 0.21 2.63
C LYS A 9 -20.64 -0.26 1.44
N ASP A 10 -21.28 -0.70 0.36
CA ASP A 10 -20.58 -1.16 -0.85
C ASP A 10 -19.70 -0.04 -1.43
N VAL A 11 -20.23 1.19 -1.49
CA VAL A 11 -19.47 2.35 -1.96
C VAL A 11 -18.27 2.63 -1.05
N VAL A 12 -18.45 2.56 0.27
CA VAL A 12 -17.35 2.77 1.23
C VAL A 12 -16.29 1.69 1.07
N GLU A 13 -16.66 0.42 1.02
CA GLU A 13 -15.73 -0.70 0.84
C GLU A 13 -14.94 -0.59 -0.47
N ILE A 14 -15.57 -0.11 -1.54
CA ILE A 14 -14.90 0.10 -2.82
C ILE A 14 -14.03 1.36 -2.81
N LYS A 15 -14.51 2.48 -2.27
CA LYS A 15 -13.86 3.80 -2.43
C LYS A 15 -12.78 4.08 -1.39
N ILE A 16 -12.92 3.58 -0.17
CA ILE A 16 -11.94 3.83 0.90
C ILE A 16 -10.54 3.32 0.52
N PRO A 17 -10.34 2.10 -0.01
CA PRO A 17 -9.02 1.64 -0.41
C PRO A 17 -8.29 2.61 -1.34
N TYR A 18 -8.96 3.12 -2.38
CA TYR A 18 -8.37 4.11 -3.30
C TYR A 18 -7.95 5.41 -2.59
N HIS A 19 -8.77 5.91 -1.65
CA HIS A 19 -8.41 7.10 -0.88
C HIS A 19 -7.21 6.84 0.05
N VAL A 20 -7.14 5.65 0.64
CA VAL A 20 -6.03 5.23 1.48
C VAL A 20 -4.73 5.12 0.67
N GLU A 21 -4.77 4.52 -0.52
CA GLU A 21 -3.65 4.47 -1.46
C GLU A 21 -3.11 5.87 -1.80
N GLN A 22 -4.01 6.80 -2.16
CA GLN A 22 -3.64 8.19 -2.46
C GLN A 22 -3.04 8.90 -1.25
N TYR A 23 -3.63 8.69 -0.06
CA TYR A 23 -3.14 9.26 1.19
C TYR A 23 -1.72 8.80 1.49
N PHE A 24 -1.47 7.49 1.49
CA PHE A 24 -0.14 6.94 1.77
C PHE A 24 0.89 7.38 0.75
N ARG A 25 0.52 7.48 -0.53
CA ARG A 25 1.40 8.02 -1.58
C ARG A 25 1.88 9.42 -1.27
N SER A 26 0.96 10.30 -0.87
CA SER A 26 1.29 11.68 -0.51
C SER A 26 2.08 11.75 0.80
N LEU A 27 1.66 11.00 1.80
CA LEU A 27 2.30 10.97 3.11
C LEU A 27 3.76 10.51 3.01
N LEU A 28 4.00 9.35 2.40
CA LEU A 28 5.33 8.76 2.31
C LEU A 28 6.25 9.57 1.39
N SER A 29 5.71 10.17 0.32
CA SER A 29 6.45 11.14 -0.49
C SER A 29 7.00 12.29 0.37
N LYS A 30 6.20 12.84 1.29
CA LYS A 30 6.62 13.92 2.17
C LYS A 30 7.63 13.46 3.23
N ILE A 31 7.35 12.34 3.90
CA ILE A 31 8.23 11.78 4.95
C ILE A 31 9.63 11.50 4.38
N PHE A 32 9.72 10.91 3.19
CA PHE A 32 11.00 10.50 2.62
C PHE A 32 11.62 11.54 1.67
N GLY A 33 10.95 12.65 1.39
CA GLY A 33 11.40 13.64 0.40
C GLY A 33 11.54 13.05 -1.00
N LEU A 34 10.64 12.14 -1.38
CA LEU A 34 10.64 11.42 -2.66
C LEU A 34 9.49 11.89 -3.55
N GLN A 35 9.65 11.75 -4.87
CA GLN A 35 8.62 12.09 -5.84
C GLN A 35 7.79 10.85 -6.19
N PRO A 36 6.45 10.91 -6.08
CA PRO A 36 5.61 9.82 -6.53
C PRO A 36 5.55 9.79 -8.06
N GLN A 37 5.65 8.61 -8.64
CA GLN A 37 5.41 8.39 -10.07
C GLN A 37 4.41 7.26 -10.26
N LEU A 38 3.53 7.39 -11.25
CA LEU A 38 2.68 6.29 -11.70
C LEU A 38 3.54 5.37 -12.56
N ILE A 39 3.78 4.14 -12.09
CA ILE A 39 4.38 3.09 -12.92
C ILE A 39 3.22 2.37 -13.62
N GLU A 40 2.86 2.85 -14.80
CA GLU A 40 1.90 2.22 -15.70
C GLU A 40 2.65 1.46 -16.81
N GLU A 41 3.55 0.55 -16.44
CA GLU A 41 3.97 -0.49 -17.37
C GLU A 41 2.93 -1.61 -17.35
N LYS A 42 2.63 -2.17 -18.54
CA LYS A 42 1.46 -3.05 -18.83
C LYS A 42 1.24 -4.24 -17.89
N ASP A 43 2.19 -4.56 -17.01
CA ASP A 43 2.15 -5.71 -16.10
C ASP A 43 2.43 -5.37 -14.62
N TYR A 44 2.55 -4.08 -14.25
CA TYR A 44 3.11 -3.64 -12.94
C TYR A 44 2.38 -2.50 -12.25
N GLU A 45 1.05 -2.57 -12.16
CA GLU A 45 0.30 -1.61 -11.35
C GLU A 45 0.68 -1.78 -9.86
N LEU A 46 1.46 -0.82 -9.36
CA LEU A 46 1.80 -0.67 -7.95
C LEU A 46 1.04 0.53 -7.39
N ASP A 47 0.48 0.37 -6.19
CA ASP A 47 -0.24 1.44 -5.52
C ASP A 47 0.68 2.62 -5.18
N LEU A 48 1.97 2.32 -4.94
CA LEU A 48 3.00 3.25 -4.52
C LEU A 48 4.31 2.98 -5.26
N ALA A 49 4.86 4.01 -5.90
CA ALA A 49 6.24 4.03 -6.37
C ALA A 49 6.84 5.43 -6.15
N LEU A 50 7.93 5.48 -5.37
CA LEU A 50 8.58 6.72 -4.96
C LEU A 50 10.03 6.77 -5.44
N PHE A 51 10.39 7.89 -6.05
CA PHE A 51 11.67 8.10 -6.72
C PHE A 51 12.47 9.22 -6.06
N LYS A 52 13.79 9.08 -6.08
CA LYS A 52 14.74 10.17 -5.88
C LYS A 52 15.34 10.52 -7.23
N PHE A 53 14.92 11.63 -7.83
CA PHE A 53 15.18 11.94 -9.24
C PHE A 53 14.66 10.80 -10.14
N ASN A 54 15.55 10.05 -10.81
CA ASN A 54 15.21 8.92 -11.68
C ASN A 54 15.45 7.54 -11.03
N ASP A 55 15.81 7.52 -9.76
CA ASP A 55 16.19 6.29 -9.05
C ASP A 55 15.03 5.83 -8.15
N LEU A 56 14.50 4.64 -8.42
CA LEU A 56 13.39 4.06 -7.67
C LEU A 56 13.85 3.67 -6.26
N LYS A 57 13.23 4.24 -5.22
CA LYS A 57 13.65 4.04 -3.82
C LYS A 57 12.70 3.21 -2.99
N LEU A 58 11.41 3.33 -3.25
CA LEU A 58 10.38 2.62 -2.51
C LEU A 58 9.26 2.21 -3.45
N ILE A 59 8.80 0.98 -3.31
CA ILE A 59 7.55 0.48 -3.87
C ILE A 59 6.64 0.00 -2.74
N GLY A 60 5.34 0.07 -2.96
CA GLY A 60 4.40 -0.43 -1.99
C GLY A 60 3.04 -0.79 -2.56
N GLU A 61 2.36 -1.63 -1.78
CA GLU A 61 0.99 -2.06 -1.98
C GLU A 61 0.17 -1.67 -0.76
N VAL A 62 -1.09 -1.34 -0.96
CA VAL A 62 -2.07 -1.11 0.10
C VAL A 62 -3.12 -2.20 0.03
N LYS A 63 -3.42 -2.79 1.18
CA LYS A 63 -4.55 -3.73 1.35
C LYS A 63 -5.38 -3.30 2.55
N TRP A 64 -6.40 -2.48 2.27
CA TRP A 64 -7.27 -1.88 3.27
C TRP A 64 -8.57 -2.67 3.46
N ARG A 65 -8.50 -3.78 4.20
CA ARG A 65 -9.61 -4.71 4.46
C ARG A 65 -9.30 -5.60 5.65
N ASP A 66 -10.30 -6.34 6.12
CA ASP A 66 -10.22 -7.14 7.35
C ASP A 66 -9.47 -8.48 7.19
N HIS A 67 -9.23 -8.91 5.94
CA HIS A 67 -8.58 -10.18 5.66
C HIS A 67 -7.77 -10.14 4.36
N VAL A 68 -6.57 -10.70 4.38
CA VAL A 68 -5.68 -10.88 3.22
C VAL A 68 -5.16 -12.30 3.22
N SER A 69 -5.54 -13.05 2.19
CA SER A 69 -5.24 -14.47 2.09
C SER A 69 -3.77 -14.75 1.74
N VAL A 70 -3.29 -15.97 2.05
CA VAL A 70 -1.96 -16.47 1.67
C VAL A 70 -1.70 -16.34 0.16
N GLY A 71 -2.73 -16.59 -0.67
CA GLY A 71 -2.62 -16.49 -2.12
C GLY A 71 -2.42 -15.05 -2.60
N GLU A 72 -3.06 -14.10 -1.94
CA GLU A 72 -2.89 -12.67 -2.24
C GLU A 72 -1.53 -12.16 -1.75
N ILE A 73 -1.11 -12.57 -0.56
CA ILE A 73 0.23 -12.25 -0.04
C ILE A 73 1.31 -12.75 -1.01
N LYS A 74 1.17 -14.00 -1.49
CA LYS A 74 2.09 -14.57 -2.49
C LYS A 74 2.06 -13.78 -3.80
N SER A 75 0.89 -13.35 -4.25
CA SER A 75 0.77 -12.54 -5.47
C SER A 75 1.48 -11.19 -5.33
N ILE A 76 1.45 -10.58 -4.14
CA ILE A 76 2.16 -9.34 -3.83
C ILE A 76 3.68 -9.58 -3.80
N GLU A 77 4.14 -10.66 -3.18
CA GLU A 77 5.55 -11.08 -3.21
C GLU A 77 6.06 -11.27 -4.64
N ASP A 78 5.32 -12.04 -5.45
CA ASP A 78 5.66 -12.32 -6.84
C ASP A 78 5.69 -11.02 -7.69
N LYS A 79 4.79 -10.07 -7.42
CA LYS A 79 4.77 -8.75 -8.06
C LYS A 79 5.99 -7.93 -7.66
N MET A 80 6.28 -7.79 -6.37
CA MET A 80 7.36 -6.93 -5.87
C MET A 80 8.75 -7.53 -6.01
N SER A 81 8.88 -8.86 -6.11
CA SER A 81 10.17 -9.56 -6.27
C SER A 81 10.94 -9.14 -7.53
N ARG A 82 10.22 -8.65 -8.54
CA ARG A 82 10.78 -8.17 -9.82
C ARG A 82 11.62 -6.91 -9.67
N PHE A 83 11.42 -6.15 -8.59
CA PHE A 83 12.19 -4.97 -8.25
C PHE A 83 13.33 -5.35 -7.30
N LYS A 84 14.57 -5.13 -7.73
CA LYS A 84 15.78 -5.44 -6.95
C LYS A 84 16.30 -4.17 -6.28
N ASP A 85 16.87 -4.32 -5.07
CA ASP A 85 17.52 -3.24 -4.31
C ASP A 85 16.63 -2.02 -3.99
N VAL A 86 15.33 -2.25 -3.88
CA VAL A 86 14.30 -1.23 -3.57
C VAL A 86 13.58 -1.59 -2.28
N LYS A 87 13.25 -0.60 -1.45
CA LYS A 87 12.43 -0.81 -0.25
C LYS A 87 11.01 -1.21 -0.65
N LYS A 88 10.52 -2.31 -0.08
CA LYS A 88 9.19 -2.88 -0.38
C LYS A 88 8.33 -2.82 0.86
N ILE A 89 7.14 -2.23 0.73
CA ILE A 89 6.21 -2.10 1.84
C ILE A 89 4.83 -2.64 1.48
N LEU A 90 4.17 -3.30 2.43
CA LEU A 90 2.76 -3.66 2.38
C LEU A 90 2.04 -2.91 3.50
N ILE A 91 1.12 -2.03 3.13
CA ILE A 91 0.37 -1.21 4.09
C ILE A 91 -0.99 -1.87 4.34
N VAL A 92 -1.31 -2.06 5.62
CA VAL A 92 -2.53 -2.69 6.09
C VAL A 92 -3.12 -1.90 7.26
N PRO A 93 -4.42 -2.05 7.59
CA PRO A 93 -4.99 -1.39 8.77
C PRO A 93 -4.41 -1.92 10.09
N ASP A 94 -4.23 -3.24 10.19
CA ASP A 94 -3.62 -3.95 11.32
C ASP A 94 -2.90 -5.18 10.73
N GLU A 95 -1.73 -5.55 11.25
CA GLU A 95 -0.96 -6.70 10.74
C GLU A 95 -1.74 -8.03 10.86
N LYS A 96 -2.69 -8.12 11.81
CA LYS A 96 -3.53 -9.30 12.05
C LYS A 96 -4.48 -9.65 10.90
N VAL A 97 -4.69 -8.74 9.94
CA VAL A 97 -5.50 -9.05 8.76
C VAL A 97 -4.80 -10.00 7.80
N LEU A 98 -3.48 -10.18 7.94
CA LEU A 98 -2.68 -11.06 7.12
C LEU A 98 -2.74 -12.51 7.64
N GLU A 99 -3.05 -13.48 6.76
CA GLU A 99 -2.94 -14.90 7.13
C GLU A 99 -1.50 -15.32 7.42
N ARG A 100 -0.51 -14.62 6.84
CA ARG A 100 0.91 -14.74 7.14
C ARG A 100 1.65 -13.45 6.80
N PHE A 101 2.86 -13.28 7.33
CA PHE A 101 3.72 -12.20 6.89
C PHE A 101 4.34 -12.50 5.52
N PRO A 102 4.51 -11.49 4.64
CA PRO A 102 5.24 -11.62 3.40
C PRO A 102 6.75 -11.73 3.64
N GLU A 103 7.45 -12.42 2.75
CA GLU A 103 8.91 -12.53 2.73
C GLU A 103 9.53 -11.39 1.89
N GLY A 104 10.53 -10.70 2.46
CA GLY A 104 11.25 -9.64 1.74
C GLY A 104 10.44 -8.35 1.51
N ILE A 105 9.31 -8.20 2.21
CA ILE A 105 8.45 -7.01 2.19
C ILE A 105 8.18 -6.59 3.65
N GLU A 106 8.38 -5.31 3.96
CA GLU A 106 8.02 -4.77 5.27
C GLU A 106 6.50 -4.59 5.38
N VAL A 107 5.89 -5.03 6.47
CA VAL A 107 4.47 -4.79 6.74
C VAL A 107 4.33 -3.56 7.63
N TRP A 108 3.55 -2.58 7.19
CA TRP A 108 3.29 -1.36 7.94
C TRP A 108 1.81 -1.25 8.26
N ASP A 109 1.47 -1.41 9.54
CA ASP A 109 0.17 -1.05 10.08
C ASP A 109 0.09 0.43 10.45
N ILE A 110 -1.08 0.88 10.91
CA ILE A 110 -1.26 2.26 11.37
C ILE A 110 -0.30 2.64 12.49
N ASN A 111 0.00 1.74 13.41
CA ASN A 111 0.92 2.05 14.51
C ASN A 111 2.34 2.29 14.00
N THR A 112 2.78 1.53 13.02
CA THR A 112 4.08 1.71 12.35
C THR A 112 4.16 3.05 11.65
N VAL A 113 3.11 3.42 10.92
CA VAL A 113 3.02 4.72 10.24
C VAL A 113 3.01 5.87 11.25
N LEU A 114 2.26 5.75 12.35
CA LEU A 114 2.22 6.79 13.39
C LEU A 114 3.60 6.98 14.04
N ARG A 115 4.33 5.90 14.33
CA ARG A 115 5.71 5.99 14.83
C ARG A 115 6.61 6.72 13.84
N LEU A 116 6.52 6.37 12.55
CA LEU A 116 7.31 7.00 11.50
C LEU A 116 7.06 8.52 11.43
N ILE A 117 5.81 8.96 11.58
CA ILE A 117 5.46 10.40 11.60
C ILE A 117 6.00 11.10 12.84
N LEU A 118 5.99 10.44 14.00
CA LEU A 118 6.48 11.04 15.25
C LEU A 118 8.02 11.14 15.29
N GLU A 119 8.71 10.33 14.49
CA GLU A 119 10.17 10.28 14.39
C GLU A 119 10.73 11.10 13.21
N SER A 120 9.88 11.55 12.28
CA SER A 120 10.24 12.37 11.11
C SER A 120 10.24 13.87 11.39
#